data_AF-A0A5C9CM97-F1
#
_entry.id   AF-A0A5C9CM97-F1
#
_cell.length_a   1.000
_cell.length_b   1.000
_cell.length_c   1.000
_cell.angle_alpha   90.00
_cell.angle_beta   90.00
_cell.angle_gamma   90.00
#
_symmetry.space_group_name_H-M   'P 1'
#
loop_
_entity.id
_entity.type
_entity.pdbx_description
1 polymer ?
#
loop_
_entity_poly.entity_id
_entity_poly.type
_entity_poly.pdbx_seq_one_letter_code
_entity_poly.pdbx_strand_id
1 'polypeptide(L)'
;MLSFWKKWRLEQAGSRRRASGRSDDLPRAAAQIEHLEGRSLLSISTLVSASAGSTTDKTLTITATATETINVAVNATKQVTINGAIVGASVAAGRVSHLIINGGTGDNRIDLSGVTSAAFTRLRSVQVDGGSGNDRIIGSAFAESLKGGAGNDTILAGAGNDTVIAGHGNDSVLGGNGNDSIDGGLGNDTLAGGNHNDTLSGGSENDVLTGDAGNDSLAGGTGFDVLTGGVGDDQLAGDDGNDQLVGGDGNDTATGGLGNDFLSGGAGDDSLSASDGNDTLDGGAGSDTLLGEDGDDRLTAGTDTANNTLIGGDGDDTLISAGGADSLDAGAGDDSMIGGANTDKILAGNGMDTIFSGDGSDSVDAGAGDDFVDLGAGDDTALGGDGNDSISGESGSDNIDGGTGNDL
;
A
#
# COMPACT_ATOMS: atom_id res chain seq x y z
N MET A 1 95.10 29.22 -14.25
CA MET A 1 93.98 29.00 -15.19
C MET A 1 92.92 28.18 -14.48
N LEU A 2 91.66 28.54 -14.69
CA LEU A 2 90.51 28.48 -13.76
C LEU A 2 90.01 27.08 -13.33
N SER A 3 89.48 27.02 -12.10
CA SER A 3 88.93 25.84 -11.42
C SER A 3 87.53 26.09 -10.79
N PHE A 4 86.63 25.11 -10.90
CA PHE A 4 85.79 24.47 -9.86
C PHE A 4 84.90 25.24 -8.84
N TRP A 5 83.64 24.75 -8.77
CA TRP A 5 82.80 24.36 -7.58
C TRP A 5 81.82 25.28 -6.83
N LYS A 6 80.85 24.54 -6.25
CA LYS A 6 79.69 24.79 -5.37
C LYS A 6 79.92 25.60 -4.06
N LYS A 7 78.75 26.04 -3.52
CA LYS A 7 78.28 26.02 -2.10
C LYS A 7 78.32 27.33 -1.24
N TRP A 8 77.13 27.67 -0.74
CA TRP A 8 76.73 28.17 0.60
C TRP A 8 77.43 29.40 1.22
N ARG A 9 76.64 30.42 1.61
CA ARG A 9 76.61 30.94 3.00
C ARG A 9 75.43 31.87 3.32
N LEU A 10 74.90 31.65 4.52
CA LEU A 10 74.01 32.49 5.33
C LEU A 10 74.78 33.65 6.00
N GLU A 11 74.01 34.65 6.43
CA GLU A 11 74.24 35.64 7.51
C GLU A 11 74.86 37.03 7.26
N GLN A 12 73.94 38.01 7.30
CA GLN A 12 73.85 39.21 8.18
C GLN A 12 74.94 40.29 8.20
N ALA A 13 74.53 41.51 7.83
CA ALA A 13 74.61 42.77 8.60
C ALA A 13 73.78 43.81 7.82
N GLY A 14 72.81 44.58 8.33
CA GLY A 14 72.71 45.22 9.63
C GLY A 14 72.84 46.74 9.43
N SER A 15 71.74 47.47 9.15
CA SER A 15 71.64 48.89 9.53
C SER A 15 70.19 49.36 9.61
N ARG A 16 69.94 50.14 10.67
CA ARG A 16 68.65 50.53 11.25
C ARG A 16 67.98 51.67 10.48
N ARG A 17 66.64 51.68 10.43
CA ARG A 17 65.80 52.84 10.76
C ARG A 17 64.33 52.43 11.00
N ARG A 18 63.72 53.05 12.02
CA ARG A 18 62.38 52.81 12.59
C ARG A 18 61.26 53.53 11.82
N ALA A 19 60.03 53.11 12.13
CA ALA A 19 58.69 53.72 11.91
C ALA A 19 57.93 53.09 10.74
N SER A 20 56.61 52.87 10.73
CA SER A 20 55.51 52.85 11.71
C SER A 20 54.23 52.56 10.88
N GLY A 21 53.26 51.82 11.42
CA GLY A 21 51.84 51.98 11.06
C GLY A 21 51.30 51.24 9.82
N ARG A 22 50.45 50.24 10.10
CA ARG A 22 49.02 50.11 9.72
C ARG A 22 48.56 50.23 8.24
N SER A 23 47.64 49.29 7.94
CA SER A 23 46.49 49.30 7.01
C SER A 23 46.72 49.24 5.48
N ASP A 24 46.17 48.16 4.92
CA ASP A 24 45.28 48.11 3.74
C ASP A 24 45.79 48.70 2.42
N ASP A 25 46.07 47.81 1.46
CA ASP A 25 45.40 47.74 0.16
C ASP A 25 46.22 46.93 -0.85
N LEU A 26 45.70 45.77 -1.27
CA LEU A 26 46.10 45.08 -2.50
C LEU A 26 44.98 45.24 -3.53
N PRO A 27 45.23 45.86 -4.70
CA PRO A 27 44.39 45.64 -5.86
C PRO A 27 44.96 44.53 -6.77
N ARG A 28 44.01 43.74 -7.26
CA ARG A 28 44.12 42.61 -8.19
C ARG A 28 44.81 42.97 -9.52
N ALA A 29 45.55 42.01 -10.06
CA ALA A 29 45.73 41.80 -11.51
C ALA A 29 45.67 40.28 -11.73
N ALA A 30 44.53 39.69 -12.12
CA ALA A 30 44.00 39.59 -13.48
C ALA A 30 44.99 38.90 -14.45
N ALA A 31 44.86 37.59 -14.58
CA ALA A 31 45.34 36.84 -15.74
C ALA A 31 44.09 36.40 -16.53
N GLN A 32 43.90 37.03 -17.70
CA GLN A 32 42.97 36.61 -18.74
C GLN A 32 43.40 35.25 -19.30
N ILE A 33 42.46 34.33 -19.48
CA ILE A 33 42.62 33.19 -20.39
C ILE A 33 41.58 33.38 -21.49
N GLU A 34 42.09 33.54 -22.70
CA GLU A 34 41.33 33.76 -23.92
C GLU A 34 40.55 32.50 -24.36
N HIS A 35 39.40 32.82 -24.94
CA HIS A 35 38.39 32.00 -25.58
C HIS A 35 38.97 31.15 -26.74
N LEU A 36 38.75 29.84 -26.71
CA LEU A 36 38.87 28.94 -27.87
C LEU A 36 37.58 28.11 -27.94
N GLU A 37 36.66 28.55 -28.79
CA GLU A 37 35.47 27.78 -29.18
C GLU A 37 35.88 26.63 -30.10
N GLY A 38 35.33 25.44 -29.85
CA GLY A 38 35.29 24.38 -30.86
C GLY A 38 35.46 22.96 -30.33
N ARG A 39 34.35 22.41 -29.81
CA ARG A 39 34.05 20.97 -29.67
C ARG A 39 34.83 20.21 -28.59
N SER A 40 34.30 20.34 -27.38
CA SER A 40 34.47 19.48 -26.22
C SER A 40 33.95 18.06 -26.48
N LEU A 41 34.87 17.10 -26.62
CA LEU A 41 34.71 15.75 -26.11
C LEU A 41 35.83 15.56 -25.07
N LEU A 42 35.65 16.18 -23.91
CA LEU A 42 36.46 15.88 -22.74
C LEU A 42 35.62 14.94 -21.87
N SER A 43 35.78 13.63 -22.05
CA SER A 43 35.30 12.65 -21.08
C SER A 43 36.13 12.85 -19.80
N ILE A 44 35.65 13.68 -18.88
CA ILE A 44 36.23 13.79 -17.55
C ILE A 44 35.69 12.61 -16.75
N SER A 45 36.32 11.44 -16.91
CA SER A 45 36.13 10.32 -16.01
C SER A 45 36.78 10.68 -14.68
N THR A 46 36.04 11.31 -13.77
CA THR A 46 36.54 11.57 -12.41
C THR A 46 36.56 10.25 -11.65
N LEU A 47 37.71 9.56 -11.67
CA LEU A 47 37.94 8.36 -10.89
C LEU A 47 38.05 8.74 -9.41
N VAL A 48 36.97 8.63 -8.64
CA VAL A 48 37.03 8.79 -7.17
C VAL A 48 37.51 7.46 -6.58
N SER A 49 38.82 7.31 -6.36
CA SER A 49 39.37 6.16 -5.64
C SER A 49 39.40 6.42 -4.13
N ALA A 50 38.60 5.70 -3.35
CA ALA A 50 38.68 5.69 -1.89
C ALA A 50 39.39 4.43 -1.41
N SER A 51 40.46 4.57 -0.62
CA SER A 51 41.14 3.45 0.05
C SER A 51 40.94 3.52 1.57
N ALA A 52 40.64 2.41 2.23
CA ALA A 52 40.50 2.38 3.69
C ALA A 52 41.24 1.21 4.34
N GLY A 53 42.14 1.54 5.29
CA GLY A 53 42.76 0.59 6.21
C GLY A 53 41.97 0.38 7.51
N SER A 54 42.17 -0.81 8.12
CA SER A 54 41.78 -1.31 9.46
C SER A 54 40.40 -2.00 9.63
N THR A 55 40.18 -2.69 10.76
CA THR A 55 39.41 -3.94 10.91
C THR A 55 38.22 -3.91 11.91
N THR A 56 37.37 -2.89 11.91
CA THR A 56 36.19 -2.81 12.79
C THR A 56 35.08 -2.03 12.09
N ASP A 57 33.86 -2.59 11.97
CA ASP A 57 32.63 -2.10 11.29
C ASP A 57 32.68 -0.66 10.74
N LYS A 58 32.46 -0.49 9.43
CA LYS A 58 32.92 0.73 8.74
C LYS A 58 31.96 1.26 7.70
N THR A 59 31.91 2.60 7.62
CA THR A 59 31.06 3.41 6.73
C THR A 59 31.81 4.06 5.52
N LEU A 60 31.31 4.18 4.25
CA LEU A 60 31.77 5.06 3.14
C LEU A 60 30.59 5.96 2.74
N THR A 61 30.90 7.08 2.09
CA THR A 61 29.98 8.11 1.60
C THR A 61 30.60 8.71 0.32
N ILE A 62 29.84 8.87 -0.76
CA ILE A 62 30.21 9.39 -2.09
C ILE A 62 29.22 10.52 -2.42
N THR A 63 29.67 11.68 -2.87
CA THR A 63 28.79 12.80 -3.27
C THR A 63 29.07 13.17 -4.71
N ALA A 64 28.03 13.28 -5.54
CA ALA A 64 28.12 13.69 -6.93
C ALA A 64 27.02 14.71 -7.28
N THR A 65 27.36 15.66 -8.15
CA THR A 65 26.48 16.72 -8.61
C THR A 65 26.46 16.76 -10.15
N ALA A 66 26.16 15.63 -10.79
CA ALA A 66 26.25 15.53 -12.25
C ALA A 66 25.11 14.71 -12.87
N THR A 67 24.63 15.19 -14.01
CA THR A 67 23.54 14.65 -14.85
C THR A 67 23.99 13.47 -15.75
N GLU A 68 25.06 12.77 -15.41
CA GLU A 68 25.63 11.68 -16.22
C GLU A 68 25.95 10.44 -15.36
N THR A 69 25.91 9.27 -16.01
CA THR A 69 26.09 7.93 -15.41
C THR A 69 27.35 7.79 -14.56
N ILE A 70 27.18 7.44 -13.28
CA ILE A 70 28.27 7.20 -12.33
C ILE A 70 28.40 5.71 -12.04
N ASN A 71 29.35 5.06 -12.72
CA ASN A 71 29.76 3.70 -12.38
C ASN A 71 30.65 3.71 -11.12
N VAL A 72 30.07 3.38 -9.97
CA VAL A 72 30.81 3.28 -8.71
C VAL A 72 31.41 1.89 -8.53
N ALA A 73 32.65 1.68 -9.01
CA ALA A 73 33.43 0.49 -8.68
C ALA A 73 34.03 0.59 -7.26
N VAL A 74 33.32 0.10 -6.25
CA VAL A 74 33.80 0.12 -4.85
C VAL A 74 34.70 -1.09 -4.56
N ASN A 75 36.01 -0.87 -4.39
CA ASN A 75 36.96 -1.88 -3.88
C ASN A 75 37.23 -1.71 -2.36
N ALA A 76 36.24 -1.24 -1.60
CA ALA A 76 36.41 -0.78 -0.22
C ALA A 76 35.64 -1.61 0.81
N THR A 77 36.25 -1.76 1.99
CA THR A 77 35.80 -2.52 3.16
C THR A 77 34.99 -1.68 4.16
N LYS A 78 34.26 -0.67 3.67
CA LYS A 78 33.40 0.25 4.45
C LYS A 78 32.09 0.52 3.68
N GLN A 79 31.00 1.00 4.33
CA GLN A 79 29.60 1.28 3.84
C GLN A 79 29.61 2.10 2.55
N VAL A 80 28.53 2.60 1.97
CA VAL A 80 28.58 3.66 0.94
C VAL A 80 27.39 4.57 1.22
N THR A 81 27.42 5.87 0.92
CA THR A 81 26.31 6.84 1.08
C THR A 81 26.38 7.69 -0.15
N ILE A 82 25.59 7.46 -1.19
CA ILE A 82 25.78 8.16 -2.47
C ILE A 82 24.84 9.37 -2.55
N ASN A 83 25.32 10.61 -2.41
CA ASN A 83 24.53 11.83 -2.62
C ASN A 83 24.51 12.23 -4.11
N GLY A 84 23.37 12.26 -4.82
CA GLY A 84 23.24 12.74 -6.21
C GLY A 84 22.72 11.71 -7.23
N ALA A 85 22.38 12.18 -8.44
CA ALA A 85 21.93 11.37 -9.57
C ALA A 85 22.96 10.29 -9.93
N ILE A 86 22.66 9.04 -9.56
CA ILE A 86 23.44 7.87 -9.96
C ILE A 86 22.82 7.32 -11.23
N VAL A 87 23.65 6.71 -12.07
CA VAL A 87 23.21 5.65 -12.98
C VAL A 87 24.32 4.60 -12.91
N GLY A 88 24.00 3.37 -12.50
CA GLY A 88 24.89 2.21 -12.62
C GLY A 88 25.95 2.03 -11.53
N ALA A 89 25.62 2.06 -10.24
CA ALA A 89 26.56 1.68 -9.19
C ALA A 89 26.86 0.16 -9.21
N SER A 90 27.79 -0.29 -10.07
CA SER A 90 28.35 -1.64 -9.97
C SER A 90 29.35 -1.70 -8.81
N VAL A 91 28.86 -1.89 -7.60
CA VAL A 91 29.71 -2.06 -6.41
C VAL A 91 30.55 -3.33 -6.62
N ALA A 92 31.88 -3.21 -6.62
CA ALA A 92 32.75 -4.37 -6.83
C ALA A 92 32.82 -5.22 -5.56
N ALA A 93 33.00 -6.54 -5.73
CA ALA A 93 32.97 -7.53 -4.66
C ALA A 93 33.86 -7.12 -3.46
N GLY A 94 33.26 -6.98 -2.28
CA GLY A 94 33.92 -6.46 -1.09
C GLY A 94 33.16 -6.75 0.21
N ARG A 95 33.84 -6.56 1.35
CA ARG A 95 33.27 -6.75 2.70
C ARG A 95 32.46 -5.52 3.14
N VAL A 96 31.44 -5.12 2.38
CA VAL A 96 30.52 -4.04 2.75
C VAL A 96 29.44 -4.61 3.65
N SER A 97 29.19 -3.97 4.80
CA SER A 97 28.15 -4.41 5.75
C SER A 97 26.89 -3.55 5.74
N HIS A 98 26.98 -2.31 5.27
CA HIS A 98 25.86 -1.39 5.16
C HIS A 98 25.98 -0.63 3.84
N LEU A 99 24.92 -0.43 3.08
CA LEU A 99 24.89 0.42 1.89
C LEU A 99 23.84 1.50 2.12
N ILE A 100 24.15 2.75 1.81
CA ILE A 100 23.26 3.91 1.90
C ILE A 100 23.38 4.68 0.57
N ILE A 101 22.28 5.23 0.07
CA ILE A 101 22.19 6.02 -1.15
C ILE A 101 21.19 7.15 -0.90
N ASN A 102 21.51 8.36 -1.37
CA ASN A 102 20.74 9.59 -1.24
C ASN A 102 20.71 10.32 -2.60
N GLY A 103 19.69 10.22 -3.43
CA GLY A 103 19.63 10.87 -4.74
C GLY A 103 19.67 12.41 -4.67
N GLY A 104 19.09 13.01 -3.62
CA GLY A 104 19.21 14.43 -3.34
C GLY A 104 18.16 15.28 -4.08
N THR A 105 18.53 15.90 -5.20
CA THR A 105 17.61 16.77 -5.95
C THR A 105 17.59 16.47 -7.44
N GLY A 106 16.41 16.63 -8.04
CA GLY A 106 16.13 16.30 -9.44
C GLY A 106 16.05 14.80 -9.68
N ASP A 107 15.53 14.42 -10.84
CA ASP A 107 15.25 13.01 -11.20
C ASP A 107 16.50 12.11 -11.16
N ASN A 108 16.45 11.04 -10.39
CA ASN A 108 17.56 10.11 -10.11
C ASN A 108 17.25 8.69 -10.57
N ARG A 109 18.29 7.91 -10.92
CA ARG A 109 18.11 6.52 -11.38
C ARG A 109 19.01 5.55 -10.64
N ILE A 110 18.50 4.98 -9.57
CA ILE A 110 19.22 4.09 -8.67
C ILE A 110 18.92 2.65 -9.08
N ASP A 111 19.96 1.85 -9.33
CA ASP A 111 19.82 0.45 -9.75
C ASP A 111 20.77 -0.44 -8.96
N LEU A 112 20.17 -1.29 -8.12
CA LEU A 112 20.82 -2.23 -7.21
C LEU A 112 20.66 -3.68 -7.65
N SER A 113 20.13 -3.95 -8.84
CA SER A 113 19.93 -5.32 -9.34
C SER A 113 21.23 -6.15 -9.42
N GLY A 114 22.40 -5.49 -9.46
CA GLY A 114 23.72 -6.11 -9.39
C GLY A 114 24.21 -6.47 -7.98
N VAL A 115 23.51 -6.04 -6.93
CA VAL A 115 23.86 -6.28 -5.53
C VAL A 115 23.36 -7.67 -5.13
N THR A 116 24.20 -8.68 -5.32
CA THR A 116 23.87 -10.08 -5.03
C THR A 116 24.61 -10.63 -3.82
N SER A 117 24.06 -11.65 -3.16
CA SER A 117 24.72 -12.37 -2.05
C SER A 117 26.09 -12.96 -2.41
N ALA A 118 26.29 -13.32 -3.69
CA ALA A 118 27.58 -13.77 -4.21
C ALA A 118 28.62 -12.63 -4.25
N ALA A 119 28.21 -11.42 -4.61
CA ALA A 119 29.08 -10.24 -4.64
C ALA A 119 29.25 -9.61 -3.24
N PHE A 120 28.24 -9.72 -2.37
CA PHE A 120 28.10 -8.99 -1.11
C PHE A 120 27.89 -9.89 0.12
N THR A 121 28.82 -10.83 0.35
CA THR A 121 28.77 -11.85 1.42
C THR A 121 28.66 -11.34 2.88
N ARG A 122 28.74 -10.03 3.14
CA ARG A 122 28.66 -9.45 4.50
C ARG A 122 27.65 -8.31 4.63
N LEU A 123 26.88 -8.03 3.58
CA LEU A 123 25.90 -6.95 3.57
C LEU A 123 24.77 -7.29 4.55
N ARG A 124 24.43 -6.32 5.40
CA ARG A 124 23.43 -6.45 6.46
C ARG A 124 22.30 -5.44 6.35
N SER A 125 22.53 -4.30 5.68
CA SER A 125 21.47 -3.35 5.38
C SER A 125 21.79 -2.59 4.10
N VAL A 126 20.73 -2.19 3.41
CA VAL A 126 20.76 -1.30 2.27
C VAL A 126 19.70 -0.24 2.50
N GLN A 127 20.06 1.03 2.32
CA GLN A 127 19.15 2.16 2.44
C GLN A 127 19.27 3.02 1.19
N VAL A 128 18.15 3.47 0.66
CA VAL A 128 18.05 4.35 -0.50
C VAL A 128 17.05 5.45 -0.18
N ASP A 129 17.40 6.69 -0.49
CA ASP A 129 16.53 7.87 -0.45
C ASP A 129 16.67 8.55 -1.81
N GLY A 130 15.63 8.66 -2.63
CA GLY A 130 15.65 9.35 -3.92
C GLY A 130 15.79 10.85 -3.74
N GLY A 131 15.01 11.43 -2.84
CA GLY A 131 15.12 12.80 -2.41
C GLY A 131 14.03 13.68 -3.01
N SER A 132 14.31 14.37 -4.11
CA SER A 132 13.29 15.21 -4.77
C SER A 132 13.46 15.13 -6.27
N GLY A 133 12.38 15.29 -7.02
CA GLY A 133 12.32 14.96 -8.44
C GLY A 133 11.64 13.62 -8.63
N ASN A 134 11.49 13.20 -9.89
CA ASN A 134 10.85 11.94 -10.24
C ASN A 134 11.93 10.86 -10.35
N ASP A 135 12.08 10.07 -9.31
CA ASP A 135 13.15 9.11 -9.13
C ASP A 135 12.75 7.71 -9.61
N ARG A 136 13.74 6.95 -10.09
CA ARG A 136 13.58 5.53 -10.39
C ARG A 136 14.54 4.73 -9.54
N ILE A 137 14.00 3.86 -8.70
CA ILE A 137 14.74 3.00 -7.80
C ILE A 137 14.49 1.54 -8.17
N ILE A 138 15.55 0.77 -8.35
CA ILE A 138 15.50 -0.69 -8.49
C ILE A 138 16.34 -1.25 -7.35
N GLY A 139 15.74 -2.00 -6.44
CA GLY A 139 16.39 -2.70 -5.34
C GLY A 139 17.06 -3.99 -5.80
N SER A 140 17.29 -4.90 -4.85
CA SER A 140 18.09 -6.10 -5.09
C SER A 140 17.41 -7.37 -4.59
N ALA A 141 18.19 -8.31 -4.06
CA ALA A 141 17.68 -9.55 -3.47
C ALA A 141 17.86 -9.57 -1.93
N PHE A 142 18.16 -8.42 -1.34
CA PHE A 142 18.35 -8.25 0.09
C PHE A 142 17.17 -7.45 0.65
N ALA A 143 16.97 -7.52 1.97
CA ALA A 143 16.06 -6.59 2.63
C ALA A 143 16.62 -5.16 2.59
N GLU A 144 15.82 -4.23 2.09
CA GLU A 144 16.16 -2.84 1.81
C GLU A 144 15.19 -1.85 2.47
N SER A 145 15.70 -0.66 2.79
CA SER A 145 14.89 0.50 3.15
C SER A 145 14.95 1.49 1.99
N LEU A 146 13.87 1.63 1.25
CA LEU A 146 13.77 2.47 0.06
C LEU A 146 12.86 3.66 0.36
N LYS A 147 13.26 4.83 -0.10
CA LYS A 147 12.45 6.03 -0.03
C LYS A 147 12.47 6.74 -1.38
N GLY A 148 11.30 7.06 -1.92
CA GLY A 148 11.16 7.89 -3.13
C GLY A 148 11.53 9.33 -2.82
N GLY A 149 10.67 10.02 -2.07
CA GLY A 149 10.91 11.38 -1.63
C GLY A 149 9.78 12.31 -2.04
N ALA A 150 10.06 13.24 -2.94
CA ALA A 150 9.06 14.17 -3.44
C ALA A 150 9.12 14.24 -4.96
N GLY A 151 7.99 14.06 -5.64
CA GLY A 151 7.93 13.86 -7.08
C GLY A 151 7.25 12.53 -7.37
N ASN A 152 7.03 12.22 -8.64
CA ASN A 152 6.38 10.98 -9.03
C ASN A 152 7.45 9.91 -9.25
N ASP A 153 7.62 9.06 -8.26
CA ASP A 153 8.69 8.07 -8.17
C ASP A 153 8.25 6.71 -8.72
N THR A 154 9.22 5.91 -9.14
CA THR A 154 9.01 4.51 -9.56
C THR A 154 10.00 3.62 -8.83
N ILE A 155 9.48 2.76 -7.96
CA ILE A 155 10.27 1.88 -7.09
C ILE A 155 9.95 0.42 -7.41
N LEU A 156 10.98 -0.36 -7.70
CA LEU A 156 10.93 -1.82 -7.77
C LEU A 156 11.82 -2.35 -6.66
N ALA A 157 11.27 -2.84 -5.55
CA ALA A 157 12.05 -3.26 -4.39
C ALA A 157 12.82 -4.56 -4.66
N GLY A 158 12.17 -5.54 -5.30
CA GLY A 158 12.82 -6.70 -5.88
C GLY A 158 12.54 -7.96 -5.09
N ALA A 159 13.54 -8.49 -4.40
CA ALA A 159 13.34 -9.62 -3.51
C ALA A 159 13.97 -9.30 -2.16
N GLY A 160 13.41 -9.82 -1.08
CA GLY A 160 13.80 -9.41 0.26
C GLY A 160 12.56 -9.11 1.07
N ASN A 161 12.75 -8.66 2.30
CA ASN A 161 11.65 -8.09 3.06
C ASN A 161 11.94 -6.61 3.12
N ASP A 162 11.36 -5.86 2.20
CA ASP A 162 11.69 -4.48 1.94
C ASP A 162 10.76 -3.54 2.72
N THR A 163 11.25 -2.35 3.01
CA THR A 163 10.46 -1.26 3.59
C THR A 163 10.55 -0.08 2.64
N VAL A 164 9.43 0.30 2.04
CA VAL A 164 9.33 1.35 1.04
C VAL A 164 8.45 2.49 1.57
N ILE A 165 8.94 3.72 1.44
CA ILE A 165 8.15 4.94 1.66
C ILE A 165 8.22 5.76 0.37
N ALA A 166 7.15 5.83 -0.40
CA ALA A 166 7.15 6.48 -1.70
C ALA A 166 7.24 8.01 -1.53
N GLY A 167 6.33 8.61 -0.76
CA GLY A 167 6.49 9.95 -0.21
C GLY A 167 5.42 10.93 -0.69
N HIS A 168 5.83 11.97 -1.42
CA HIS A 168 4.90 12.94 -2.00
C HIS A 168 4.89 12.80 -3.51
N GLY A 169 3.73 12.83 -4.14
CA GLY A 169 3.59 12.73 -5.59
C GLY A 169 2.77 11.50 -5.94
N ASN A 170 2.61 11.25 -7.23
CA ASN A 170 1.91 10.06 -7.68
C ASN A 170 2.95 8.99 -7.99
N ASP A 171 3.12 8.06 -7.05
CA ASP A 171 4.18 7.08 -7.04
C ASP A 171 3.73 5.73 -7.58
N SER A 172 4.69 4.94 -8.07
CA SER A 172 4.46 3.56 -8.50
C SER A 172 5.46 2.63 -7.83
N VAL A 173 4.96 1.71 -7.01
CA VAL A 173 5.79 0.78 -6.23
C VAL A 173 5.42 -0.67 -6.52
N LEU A 174 6.43 -1.51 -6.73
CA LEU A 174 6.30 -2.97 -6.75
C LEU A 174 7.28 -3.57 -5.73
N GLY A 175 6.76 -4.26 -4.71
CA GLY A 175 7.53 -4.96 -3.67
C GLY A 175 8.32 -6.13 -4.26
N GLY A 176 7.62 -7.14 -4.75
CA GLY A 176 8.17 -8.23 -5.55
C GLY A 176 8.11 -9.59 -4.84
N ASN A 177 9.19 -10.05 -4.21
CA ASN A 177 9.17 -11.29 -3.43
C ASN A 177 9.64 -11.05 -2.01
N GLY A 178 8.89 -11.62 -1.07
CA GLY A 178 9.19 -11.59 0.36
C GLY A 178 8.19 -10.68 1.03
N ASN A 179 8.32 -10.50 2.34
CA ASN A 179 7.29 -9.77 3.09
C ASN A 179 7.66 -8.29 3.14
N ASP A 180 7.03 -7.51 2.27
CA ASP A 180 7.31 -6.11 2.04
C ASP A 180 6.35 -5.21 2.83
N SER A 181 6.83 -4.03 3.21
CA SER A 181 6.03 -2.97 3.82
C SER A 181 6.13 -1.72 2.97
N ILE A 182 5.02 -1.26 2.42
CA ILE A 182 4.95 -0.19 1.43
C ILE A 182 3.97 0.89 1.92
N ASP A 183 4.45 2.13 1.98
CA ASP A 183 3.68 3.34 2.31
C ASP A 183 3.76 4.29 1.11
N GLY A 184 2.62 4.57 0.47
CA GLY A 184 2.48 5.49 -0.67
C GLY A 184 2.70 6.93 -0.23
N GLY A 185 1.87 7.40 0.69
CA GLY A 185 2.04 8.68 1.37
C GLY A 185 1.02 9.70 0.91
N LEU A 186 1.45 10.71 0.16
CA LEU A 186 0.58 11.78 -0.33
C LEU A 186 0.59 11.78 -1.86
N GLY A 187 -0.58 11.72 -2.48
CA GLY A 187 -0.79 11.74 -3.91
C GLY A 187 -1.52 10.49 -4.36
N ASN A 188 -1.78 10.38 -5.66
CA ASN A 188 -2.49 9.19 -6.17
C ASN A 188 -1.45 8.12 -6.53
N ASP A 189 -1.32 7.12 -5.68
CA ASP A 189 -0.29 6.09 -5.75
C ASP A 189 -0.80 4.79 -6.37
N THR A 190 0.14 3.99 -6.87
CA THR A 190 -0.12 2.64 -7.35
C THR A 190 0.88 1.68 -6.74
N LEU A 191 0.40 0.82 -5.85
CA LEU A 191 1.21 -0.06 -5.01
C LEU A 191 0.87 -1.52 -5.30
N ALA A 192 1.90 -2.36 -5.46
CA ALA A 192 1.75 -3.79 -5.58
C ALA A 192 2.72 -4.51 -4.63
N GLY A 193 2.21 -5.42 -3.78
CA GLY A 193 2.97 -6.23 -2.83
C GLY A 193 3.81 -7.27 -3.56
N GLY A 194 3.13 -8.22 -4.21
CA GLY A 194 3.76 -9.22 -5.07
C GLY A 194 3.58 -10.63 -4.53
N ASN A 195 4.63 -11.23 -3.99
CA ASN A 195 4.55 -12.59 -3.44
C ASN A 195 4.91 -12.56 -1.97
N HIS A 196 4.27 -13.45 -1.20
CA HIS A 196 4.32 -13.53 0.25
C HIS A 196 3.48 -12.42 0.90
N ASN A 197 3.53 -12.35 2.22
CA ASN A 197 2.61 -11.54 3.00
C ASN A 197 3.13 -10.11 3.10
N ASP A 198 2.44 -9.18 2.46
CA ASP A 198 2.80 -7.79 2.32
C ASP A 198 1.91 -6.87 3.17
N THR A 199 2.38 -5.66 3.43
CA THR A 199 1.62 -4.61 4.10
C THR A 199 1.69 -3.33 3.28
N LEU A 200 0.57 -2.87 2.77
CA LEU A 200 0.44 -1.71 1.89
C LEU A 200 -0.45 -0.64 2.55
N SER A 201 -0.03 0.62 2.46
CA SER A 201 -0.83 1.79 2.83
C SER A 201 -0.79 2.80 1.69
N GLY A 202 -1.96 3.21 1.18
CA GLY A 202 -2.10 4.24 0.14
C GLY A 202 -1.74 5.60 0.70
N GLY A 203 -2.51 6.04 1.70
CA GLY A 203 -2.26 7.28 2.42
C GLY A 203 -3.35 8.29 2.17
N SER A 204 -3.08 9.36 1.45
CA SER A 204 -4.11 10.33 1.07
C SER A 204 -4.28 10.45 -0.43
N GLU A 205 -5.47 10.88 -0.81
CA GLU A 205 -5.93 10.97 -2.20
C GLU A 205 -6.31 9.59 -2.74
N ASN A 206 -6.34 9.41 -4.06
CA ASN A 206 -6.98 8.23 -4.64
C ASN A 206 -5.93 7.20 -5.05
N ASP A 207 -5.87 6.09 -4.35
CA ASP A 207 -4.83 5.08 -4.47
C ASP A 207 -5.32 3.77 -5.10
N VAL A 208 -4.38 3.01 -5.66
CA VAL A 208 -4.61 1.66 -6.17
C VAL A 208 -3.63 0.70 -5.52
N LEU A 209 -4.14 -0.22 -4.73
CA LEU A 209 -3.36 -1.20 -3.97
C LEU A 209 -3.68 -2.62 -4.45
N THR A 210 -2.64 -3.44 -4.64
CA THR A 210 -2.78 -4.86 -5.00
C THR A 210 -1.85 -5.72 -4.13
N GLY A 211 -2.39 -6.66 -3.35
CA GLY A 211 -1.61 -7.60 -2.54
C GLY A 211 -0.86 -8.63 -3.40
N ASP A 212 -1.56 -9.15 -4.41
CA ASP A 212 -1.16 -10.24 -5.32
C ASP A 212 -1.26 -11.63 -4.67
N ALA A 213 -0.18 -12.19 -4.12
CA ALA A 213 -0.20 -13.56 -3.59
C ALA A 213 0.44 -13.64 -2.21
N GLY A 214 -0.30 -14.06 -1.21
CA GLY A 214 0.11 -13.99 0.18
C GLY A 214 -1.11 -13.70 1.05
N ASN A 215 -0.89 -13.63 2.36
CA ASN A 215 -1.91 -13.08 3.25
C ASN A 215 -1.52 -11.64 3.53
N ASP A 216 -2.14 -10.71 2.81
CA ASP A 216 -1.74 -9.32 2.72
C ASP A 216 -2.58 -8.42 3.62
N SER A 217 -2.07 -7.23 3.91
CA SER A 217 -2.79 -6.19 4.65
C SER A 217 -2.73 -4.88 3.88
N LEU A 218 -3.88 -4.40 3.43
CA LEU A 218 -4.03 -3.21 2.60
C LEU A 218 -4.89 -2.17 3.32
N ALA A 219 -4.44 -0.92 3.35
CA ALA A 219 -5.20 0.23 3.84
C ALA A 219 -5.20 1.35 2.80
N GLY A 220 -6.39 1.80 2.36
CA GLY A 220 -6.58 2.89 1.39
C GLY A 220 -6.18 4.22 2.00
N GLY A 221 -6.93 4.65 3.01
CA GLY A 221 -6.63 5.83 3.81
C GLY A 221 -7.68 6.92 3.64
N THR A 222 -7.40 7.97 2.89
CA THR A 222 -8.42 8.99 2.62
C THR A 222 -8.56 9.20 1.12
N GLY A 223 -9.74 9.02 0.53
CA GLY A 223 -9.93 9.31 -0.88
C GLY A 223 -11.00 8.47 -1.55
N PHE A 224 -10.69 8.01 -2.75
CA PHE A 224 -11.44 6.95 -3.43
C PHE A 224 -10.36 5.95 -3.78
N ASP A 225 -10.34 4.84 -3.06
CA ASP A 225 -9.29 3.86 -3.13
C ASP A 225 -9.78 2.56 -3.77
N VAL A 226 -8.88 1.89 -4.48
CA VAL A 226 -9.15 0.58 -5.09
C VAL A 226 -8.17 -0.42 -4.51
N LEU A 227 -8.68 -1.33 -3.69
CA LEU A 227 -7.90 -2.38 -3.02
C LEU A 227 -8.26 -3.74 -3.62
N THR A 228 -7.23 -4.53 -3.92
CA THR A 228 -7.38 -5.93 -4.35
C THR A 228 -6.43 -6.80 -3.53
N GLY A 229 -6.95 -7.74 -2.75
CA GLY A 229 -6.14 -8.69 -1.96
C GLY A 229 -5.37 -9.64 -2.88
N GLY A 230 -6.09 -10.52 -3.57
CA GLY A 230 -5.54 -11.44 -4.55
C GLY A 230 -5.71 -12.89 -4.12
N VAL A 231 -4.60 -13.58 -3.84
CA VAL A 231 -4.61 -14.99 -3.43
C VAL A 231 -4.06 -15.12 -2.02
N GLY A 232 -4.87 -15.61 -1.09
CA GLY A 232 -4.54 -15.85 0.31
C GLY A 232 -5.60 -15.23 1.21
N ASP A 233 -5.41 -15.31 2.52
CA ASP A 233 -6.37 -14.71 3.46
C ASP A 233 -5.97 -13.25 3.72
N ASP A 234 -6.64 -12.31 3.08
CA ASP A 234 -6.26 -10.90 3.03
C ASP A 234 -7.07 -10.03 4.01
N GLN A 235 -6.49 -8.90 4.41
CA GLN A 235 -7.15 -7.87 5.22
C GLN A 235 -7.16 -6.53 4.46
N LEU A 236 -8.34 -6.01 4.15
CA LEU A 236 -8.55 -4.78 3.40
C LEU A 236 -9.30 -3.75 4.26
N ALA A 237 -8.83 -2.50 4.27
CA ALA A 237 -9.50 -1.36 4.88
C ALA A 237 -9.57 -0.20 3.88
N GLY A 238 -10.78 0.28 3.54
CA GLY A 238 -10.98 1.46 2.69
C GLY A 238 -10.61 2.74 3.43
N ASP A 239 -11.09 2.84 4.69
CA ASP A 239 -10.98 3.99 5.58
C ASP A 239 -11.93 5.14 5.16
N ASP A 240 -11.47 6.37 4.96
CA ASP A 240 -12.34 7.50 4.60
C ASP A 240 -12.50 7.58 3.08
N GLY A 241 -13.67 7.30 2.52
CA GLY A 241 -13.81 7.31 1.07
C GLY A 241 -15.05 6.65 0.53
N ASN A 242 -15.20 6.70 -0.80
CA ASN A 242 -16.14 5.79 -1.45
C ASN A 242 -15.27 4.72 -2.10
N ASP A 243 -14.95 3.65 -1.42
CA ASP A 243 -13.86 2.76 -1.78
C ASP A 243 -14.36 1.51 -2.52
N GLN A 244 -13.43 0.86 -3.23
CA GLN A 244 -13.67 -0.42 -3.89
C GLN A 244 -12.70 -1.47 -3.36
N LEU A 245 -13.22 -2.45 -2.62
CA LEU A 245 -12.46 -3.51 -2.00
C LEU A 245 -12.83 -4.87 -2.62
N VAL A 246 -11.82 -5.63 -3.04
CA VAL A 246 -11.99 -6.98 -3.57
C VAL A 246 -11.01 -7.92 -2.86
N GLY A 247 -11.50 -8.89 -2.09
CA GLY A 247 -10.71 -9.90 -1.40
C GLY A 247 -9.94 -10.80 -2.38
N GLY A 248 -10.67 -11.69 -3.07
CA GLY A 248 -10.11 -12.55 -4.10
C GLY A 248 -10.31 -14.04 -3.78
N ASP A 249 -9.24 -14.83 -3.86
CA ASP A 249 -9.24 -16.24 -3.47
C ASP A 249 -8.68 -16.36 -2.05
N GLY A 250 -9.45 -16.89 -1.10
CA GLY A 250 -9.04 -17.06 0.29
C GLY A 250 -10.13 -16.62 1.25
N ASN A 251 -9.88 -16.71 2.55
CA ASN A 251 -10.85 -16.25 3.54
C ASN A 251 -10.50 -14.80 3.93
N ASP A 252 -11.16 -13.85 3.30
CA ASP A 252 -10.79 -12.44 3.38
C ASP A 252 -11.57 -11.68 4.45
N THR A 253 -10.98 -10.58 4.93
CA THR A 253 -11.65 -9.62 5.80
C THR A 253 -11.56 -8.24 5.16
N ALA A 254 -12.71 -7.60 4.93
CA ALA A 254 -12.79 -6.27 4.34
C ALA A 254 -13.65 -5.32 5.18
N THR A 255 -13.16 -4.11 5.40
CA THR A 255 -13.91 -3.01 6.04
C THR A 255 -13.95 -1.80 5.11
N GLY A 256 -15.14 -1.30 4.79
CA GLY A 256 -15.36 -0.12 3.96
C GLY A 256 -14.86 1.15 4.65
N GLY A 257 -15.62 1.61 5.65
CA GLY A 257 -15.27 2.74 6.48
C GLY A 257 -16.30 3.86 6.36
N LEU A 258 -15.87 5.07 6.03
CA LEU A 258 -16.76 6.21 5.88
C LEU A 258 -17.05 6.50 4.41
N GLY A 259 -18.29 6.39 3.98
CA GLY A 259 -18.73 6.77 2.64
C GLY A 259 -19.42 5.61 1.95
N ASN A 260 -19.67 5.72 0.65
CA ASN A 260 -20.43 4.69 -0.07
C ASN A 260 -19.47 3.73 -0.76
N ASP A 261 -19.35 2.54 -0.19
CA ASP A 261 -18.33 1.54 -0.51
C ASP A 261 -18.89 0.36 -1.32
N PHE A 262 -17.98 -0.27 -2.06
CA PHE A 262 -18.23 -1.54 -2.72
C PHE A 262 -17.24 -2.58 -2.19
N LEU A 263 -17.77 -3.63 -1.56
CA LEU A 263 -16.99 -4.74 -1.00
C LEU A 263 -17.36 -6.05 -1.71
N SER A 264 -16.35 -6.79 -2.15
CA SER A 264 -16.52 -8.15 -2.67
C SER A 264 -15.53 -9.11 -2.00
N GLY A 265 -16.05 -10.18 -1.39
CA GLY A 265 -15.23 -11.22 -0.76
C GLY A 265 -14.51 -12.05 -1.81
N GLY A 266 -15.27 -12.76 -2.63
CA GLY A 266 -14.74 -13.51 -3.74
C GLY A 266 -14.96 -15.00 -3.56
N ALA A 267 -13.89 -15.76 -3.34
CA ALA A 267 -13.96 -17.20 -3.13
C ALA A 267 -13.29 -17.59 -1.82
N GLY A 268 -14.07 -18.12 -0.89
CA GLY A 268 -13.64 -18.50 0.44
C GLY A 268 -14.71 -18.10 1.45
N ASP A 269 -14.44 -18.33 2.74
CA ASP A 269 -15.39 -17.89 3.77
C ASP A 269 -14.99 -16.47 4.21
N ASP A 270 -15.70 -15.47 3.72
CA ASP A 270 -15.32 -14.05 3.82
C ASP A 270 -16.07 -13.30 4.94
N SER A 271 -15.46 -12.22 5.44
CA SER A 271 -16.04 -11.31 6.44
C SER A 271 -15.99 -9.87 5.95
N LEU A 272 -17.14 -9.31 5.59
CA LEU A 272 -17.29 -7.96 5.04
C LEU A 272 -18.08 -7.06 6.01
N SER A 273 -17.58 -5.85 6.27
CA SER A 273 -18.23 -4.83 7.10
C SER A 273 -18.20 -3.48 6.38
N ALA A 274 -19.35 -2.87 6.16
CA ALA A 274 -19.47 -1.64 5.39
C ALA A 274 -19.16 -0.39 6.23
N SER A 275 -19.74 -0.33 7.45
CA SER A 275 -19.65 0.81 8.38
C SER A 275 -20.64 1.94 8.04
N ASP A 276 -20.18 3.17 7.78
CA ASP A 276 -21.09 4.32 7.58
C ASP A 276 -21.28 4.56 6.08
N GLY A 277 -22.48 4.41 5.52
CA GLY A 277 -22.64 4.58 4.08
C GLY A 277 -23.93 4.03 3.51
N ASN A 278 -24.13 4.21 2.20
CA ASN A 278 -25.07 3.35 1.50
C ASN A 278 -24.23 2.46 0.60
N ASP A 279 -24.05 1.22 1.03
CA ASP A 279 -22.97 0.35 0.59
C ASP A 279 -23.48 -0.83 -0.23
N THR A 280 -22.56 -1.52 -0.89
CA THR A 280 -22.86 -2.74 -1.64
C THR A 280 -21.85 -3.81 -1.32
N LEU A 281 -22.34 -4.91 -0.75
CA LEU A 281 -21.56 -6.07 -0.32
C LEU A 281 -21.93 -7.29 -1.17
N ASP A 282 -20.92 -8.00 -1.67
CA ASP A 282 -21.05 -9.28 -2.38
C ASP A 282 -20.11 -10.31 -1.74
N GLY A 283 -20.66 -11.28 -1.01
CA GLY A 283 -19.87 -12.34 -0.36
C GLY A 283 -19.12 -13.19 -1.38
N GLY A 284 -19.82 -13.61 -2.44
CA GLY A 284 -19.25 -14.40 -3.51
C GLY A 284 -19.52 -15.89 -3.35
N ALA A 285 -18.49 -16.69 -3.07
CA ALA A 285 -18.62 -18.14 -2.94
C ALA A 285 -17.96 -18.61 -1.67
N GLY A 286 -18.68 -19.36 -0.85
CA GLY A 286 -18.27 -19.76 0.48
C GLY A 286 -19.25 -19.27 1.53
N SER A 287 -18.95 -19.54 2.80
CA SER A 287 -19.83 -19.21 3.92
C SER A 287 -19.48 -17.84 4.46
N ASP A 288 -20.18 -16.81 4.00
CA ASP A 288 -19.80 -15.42 4.20
C ASP A 288 -20.56 -14.75 5.36
N THR A 289 -19.94 -13.75 5.95
CA THR A 289 -20.56 -12.82 6.90
C THR A 289 -20.52 -11.40 6.33
N LEU A 290 -21.69 -10.81 6.09
CA LEU A 290 -21.84 -9.46 5.55
C LEU A 290 -22.56 -8.58 6.58
N LEU A 291 -21.97 -7.44 6.91
CA LEU A 291 -22.52 -6.44 7.83
C LEU A 291 -22.65 -5.10 7.09
N GLY A 292 -23.87 -4.58 6.94
CA GLY A 292 -24.13 -3.24 6.40
C GLY A 292 -23.73 -2.14 7.39
N GLU A 293 -24.28 -2.22 8.60
CA GLU A 293 -24.14 -1.23 9.67
C GLU A 293 -25.03 0.02 9.47
N ASP A 294 -24.49 1.21 9.22
CA ASP A 294 -25.27 2.44 9.17
C ASP A 294 -25.53 2.88 7.71
N GLY A 295 -26.79 2.85 7.27
CA GLY A 295 -27.32 3.45 6.03
C GLY A 295 -28.07 2.45 5.15
N ASP A 296 -28.49 2.87 3.94
CA ASP A 296 -29.33 2.00 3.11
C ASP A 296 -28.46 1.07 2.25
N ASP A 297 -28.28 -0.17 2.70
CA ASP A 297 -27.28 -1.09 2.17
C ASP A 297 -27.86 -2.18 1.26
N ARG A 298 -26.97 -2.72 0.43
CA ARG A 298 -27.28 -3.87 -0.41
C ARG A 298 -26.31 -5.01 -0.14
N LEU A 299 -26.80 -6.08 0.47
CA LEU A 299 -26.03 -7.28 0.80
C LEU A 299 -26.44 -8.44 -0.12
N THR A 300 -25.48 -9.08 -0.77
CA THR A 300 -25.70 -10.27 -1.61
C THR A 300 -24.76 -11.41 -1.19
N ALA A 301 -25.31 -12.57 -0.84
CA ALA A 301 -24.54 -13.74 -0.39
C ALA A 301 -23.80 -14.49 -1.53
N GLY A 302 -24.03 -14.09 -2.79
CA GLY A 302 -23.52 -14.79 -3.96
C GLY A 302 -24.54 -15.71 -4.63
N THR A 303 -24.09 -16.83 -5.21
CA THR A 303 -24.96 -17.73 -6.01
C THR A 303 -24.79 -19.22 -5.72
N ASP A 304 -24.02 -19.57 -4.70
CA ASP A 304 -23.75 -20.96 -4.37
C ASP A 304 -24.79 -21.52 -3.38
N THR A 305 -24.41 -22.54 -2.61
CA THR A 305 -25.28 -23.19 -1.62
C THR A 305 -24.64 -23.23 -0.23
N ALA A 306 -23.70 -22.33 0.04
CA ALA A 306 -23.04 -22.20 1.33
C ALA A 306 -23.96 -21.48 2.32
N ASN A 307 -23.61 -21.53 3.60
CA ASN A 307 -24.44 -20.92 4.64
C ASN A 307 -23.89 -19.54 4.98
N ASN A 308 -24.72 -18.51 4.79
CA ASN A 308 -24.32 -17.13 4.90
C ASN A 308 -25.00 -16.43 6.07
N THR A 309 -24.37 -15.37 6.58
CA THR A 309 -24.94 -14.46 7.57
C THR A 309 -24.95 -13.05 6.99
N LEU A 310 -26.14 -12.48 6.81
CA LEU A 310 -26.33 -11.11 6.32
C LEU A 310 -26.99 -10.30 7.42
N ILE A 311 -26.37 -9.18 7.80
CA ILE A 311 -26.90 -8.25 8.79
C ILE A 311 -26.96 -6.86 8.14
N GLY A 312 -28.15 -6.30 7.99
CA GLY A 312 -28.39 -4.96 7.44
C GLY A 312 -27.88 -3.90 8.40
N GLY A 313 -28.67 -3.53 9.39
CA GLY A 313 -28.29 -2.59 10.45
C GLY A 313 -29.34 -1.50 10.61
N ASP A 314 -28.91 -0.25 10.60
CA ASP A 314 -29.80 0.92 10.58
C ASP A 314 -29.95 1.40 9.12
N GLY A 315 -31.16 1.51 8.57
CA GLY A 315 -31.39 1.98 7.20
C GLY A 315 -32.36 1.09 6.44
N ASP A 316 -32.77 1.51 5.24
CA ASP A 316 -33.69 0.72 4.41
C ASP A 316 -32.87 -0.27 3.56
N ASP A 317 -32.68 -1.50 4.07
CA ASP A 317 -31.72 -2.45 3.52
C ASP A 317 -32.30 -3.42 2.50
N THR A 318 -31.42 -3.95 1.64
CA THR A 318 -31.73 -5.06 0.73
C THR A 318 -30.80 -6.24 0.98
N LEU A 319 -31.31 -7.31 1.58
CA LEU A 319 -30.58 -8.55 1.86
C LEU A 319 -31.03 -9.63 0.88
N ILE A 320 -30.10 -10.15 0.09
CA ILE A 320 -30.37 -11.20 -0.90
C ILE A 320 -29.42 -12.35 -0.67
N SER A 321 -29.97 -13.46 -0.17
CA SER A 321 -29.26 -14.73 -0.15
C SER A 321 -29.57 -15.56 -1.40
N ALA A 322 -29.05 -16.79 -1.43
CA ALA A 322 -29.13 -17.69 -2.58
C ALA A 322 -29.60 -19.08 -2.15
N GLY A 323 -28.77 -20.12 -2.29
CA GLY A 323 -29.01 -21.36 -1.60
C GLY A 323 -28.18 -21.40 -0.33
N GLY A 324 -28.61 -22.18 0.65
CA GLY A 324 -27.85 -22.30 1.89
C GLY A 324 -28.82 -22.48 3.04
N ALA A 325 -28.31 -22.78 4.23
CA ALA A 325 -29.11 -22.54 5.43
C ALA A 325 -28.63 -21.21 6.02
N ASP A 326 -29.27 -20.13 5.59
CA ASP A 326 -28.79 -18.76 5.79
C ASP A 326 -29.43 -18.09 7.00
N SER A 327 -28.75 -17.05 7.51
CA SER A 327 -29.24 -16.18 8.58
C SER A 327 -29.28 -14.74 8.08
N LEU A 328 -30.48 -14.17 7.96
CA LEU A 328 -30.71 -12.79 7.58
C LEU A 328 -31.26 -12.02 8.79
N ASP A 329 -30.70 -10.84 9.06
CA ASP A 329 -31.13 -9.91 10.12
C ASP A 329 -31.11 -8.49 9.55
N ALA A 330 -32.25 -7.93 9.17
CA ALA A 330 -32.29 -6.65 8.45
C ALA A 330 -32.12 -5.45 9.40
N GLY A 331 -32.80 -5.43 10.55
CA GLY A 331 -32.50 -4.50 11.63
C GLY A 331 -33.55 -3.41 11.80
N ALA A 332 -33.24 -2.17 11.43
CA ALA A 332 -34.13 -1.03 11.59
C ALA A 332 -34.26 -0.24 10.30
N GLY A 333 -35.46 -0.16 9.75
CA GLY A 333 -35.75 0.51 8.49
C GLY A 333 -36.79 -0.28 7.71
N ASP A 334 -37.23 0.24 6.57
CA ASP A 334 -38.18 -0.48 5.73
C ASP A 334 -37.40 -1.43 4.78
N ASP A 335 -37.26 -2.70 5.16
CA ASP A 335 -36.28 -3.61 4.56
C ASP A 335 -36.85 -4.53 3.46
N SER A 336 -35.97 -5.04 2.60
CA SER A 336 -36.29 -6.06 1.58
C SER A 336 -35.39 -7.28 1.69
N MET A 337 -35.99 -8.45 1.90
CA MET A 337 -35.25 -9.70 2.12
C MET A 337 -35.64 -10.81 1.16
N ILE A 338 -34.64 -11.57 0.69
CA ILE A 338 -34.81 -12.81 -0.07
C ILE A 338 -33.94 -13.91 0.57
N GLY A 339 -34.57 -14.94 1.14
CA GLY A 339 -33.87 -16.10 1.74
C GLY A 339 -33.34 -17.07 0.68
N GLY A 340 -34.20 -17.44 -0.26
CA GLY A 340 -33.82 -18.24 -1.42
C GLY A 340 -34.15 -19.72 -1.26
N ALA A 341 -33.16 -20.60 -1.11
CA ALA A 341 -33.38 -22.03 -1.06
C ALA A 341 -32.76 -22.68 0.18
N ASN A 342 -33.41 -23.76 0.65
CA ASN A 342 -33.15 -24.51 1.88
C ASN A 342 -33.66 -23.79 3.13
N THR A 343 -33.16 -24.11 4.31
CA THR A 343 -33.78 -23.68 5.57
C THR A 343 -33.14 -22.40 6.06
N ASP A 344 -33.87 -21.31 5.92
CA ASP A 344 -33.39 -19.98 6.27
C ASP A 344 -33.98 -19.47 7.58
N LYS A 345 -33.22 -18.63 8.26
CA LYS A 345 -33.67 -17.86 9.41
C LYS A 345 -33.66 -16.38 9.06
N ILE A 346 -34.82 -15.74 9.15
CA ILE A 346 -35.01 -14.35 8.78
C ILE A 346 -35.55 -13.58 9.98
N LEU A 347 -34.88 -12.48 10.33
CA LEU A 347 -35.31 -11.47 11.28
C LEU A 347 -35.42 -10.14 10.52
N ALA A 348 -36.61 -9.55 10.47
CA ALA A 348 -36.80 -8.30 9.74
C ALA A 348 -36.49 -7.10 10.64
N GLY A 349 -37.15 -7.00 11.79
CA GLY A 349 -36.76 -6.05 12.83
C GLY A 349 -37.82 -4.97 13.02
N ASN A 350 -37.49 -3.70 12.80
CA ASN A 350 -38.48 -2.62 12.88
C ASN A 350 -38.61 -1.93 11.53
N GLY A 351 -39.83 -1.64 11.11
CA GLY A 351 -40.11 -0.97 9.84
C GLY A 351 -41.18 -1.72 9.08
N MET A 352 -41.57 -1.25 7.90
CA MET A 352 -42.49 -1.97 7.03
C MET A 352 -41.70 -2.85 6.07
N ASP A 353 -41.58 -4.13 6.41
CA ASP A 353 -40.65 -5.03 5.75
C ASP A 353 -41.30 -5.84 4.63
N THR A 354 -40.50 -6.19 3.62
CA THR A 354 -40.90 -7.07 2.52
C THR A 354 -40.02 -8.31 2.49
N ILE A 355 -40.63 -9.47 2.77
CA ILE A 355 -39.91 -10.73 2.98
C ILE A 355 -40.36 -11.78 1.96
N PHE A 356 -39.40 -12.37 1.26
CA PHE A 356 -39.59 -13.57 0.45
C PHE A 356 -38.65 -14.68 0.95
N SER A 357 -39.13 -15.64 1.75
CA SER A 357 -38.23 -16.66 2.32
C SER A 357 -37.78 -17.67 1.26
N GLY A 358 -38.69 -18.18 0.42
CA GLY A 358 -38.34 -18.95 -0.78
C GLY A 358 -38.69 -20.44 -0.69
N ASP A 359 -37.83 -21.31 -1.21
CA ASP A 359 -38.02 -22.78 -1.14
C ASP A 359 -37.31 -23.30 0.11
N GLY A 360 -37.99 -23.95 1.05
CA GLY A 360 -37.31 -24.19 2.31
C GLY A 360 -38.09 -24.86 3.40
N SER A 361 -37.65 -24.67 4.62
CA SER A 361 -38.44 -24.88 5.82
C SER A 361 -38.00 -23.77 6.73
N ASP A 362 -38.59 -22.61 6.52
CA ASP A 362 -38.01 -21.34 6.93
C ASP A 362 -38.57 -20.87 8.26
N SER A 363 -37.80 -20.03 8.94
CA SER A 363 -38.20 -19.38 10.18
C SER A 363 -38.13 -17.87 10.01
N VAL A 364 -39.29 -17.22 9.96
CA VAL A 364 -39.41 -15.78 9.78
C VAL A 364 -39.96 -15.12 11.06
N ASP A 365 -39.31 -14.06 11.51
CA ASP A 365 -39.83 -13.09 12.49
C ASP A 365 -39.84 -11.71 11.82
N ALA A 366 -41.03 -11.23 11.48
CA ALA A 366 -41.21 -9.94 10.80
C ALA A 366 -41.10 -8.74 11.75
N GLY A 367 -41.19 -8.96 13.07
CA GLY A 367 -40.85 -7.92 14.03
C GLY A 367 -41.95 -6.86 14.20
N ALA A 368 -41.66 -5.59 13.92
CA ALA A 368 -42.55 -4.48 14.21
C ALA A 368 -42.79 -3.60 12.99
N GLY A 369 -44.03 -3.51 12.55
CA GLY A 369 -44.48 -2.70 11.43
C GLY A 369 -45.63 -3.36 10.71
N ASP A 370 -46.05 -2.78 9.58
CA ASP A 370 -47.09 -3.39 8.75
C ASP A 370 -46.37 -4.21 7.66
N ASP A 371 -46.13 -5.50 7.90
CA ASP A 371 -45.18 -6.29 7.11
C ASP A 371 -45.83 -7.10 5.99
N PHE A 372 -45.07 -7.37 4.93
CA PHE A 372 -45.42 -8.30 3.87
C PHE A 372 -44.49 -9.51 3.88
N VAL A 373 -45.06 -10.70 4.06
CA VAL A 373 -44.30 -11.96 4.14
C VAL A 373 -44.86 -12.98 3.15
N ASP A 374 -44.00 -13.50 2.28
CA ASP A 374 -44.25 -14.65 1.42
C ASP A 374 -43.26 -15.77 1.79
N LEU A 375 -43.77 -16.86 2.35
CA LEU A 375 -42.98 -17.99 2.83
C LEU A 375 -42.62 -18.98 1.72
N GLY A 376 -43.23 -18.88 0.54
CA GLY A 376 -42.92 -19.77 -0.57
C GLY A 376 -43.22 -21.26 -0.31
N ALA A 377 -42.27 -22.15 -0.61
CA ALA A 377 -42.52 -23.58 -0.63
C ALA A 377 -41.83 -24.30 0.52
N GLY A 378 -42.60 -24.89 1.41
CA GLY A 378 -42.14 -25.92 2.34
C GLY A 378 -42.88 -25.87 3.66
N ASP A 379 -42.31 -26.47 4.70
CA ASP A 379 -42.96 -26.46 6.01
C ASP A 379 -42.36 -25.31 6.83
N ASP A 380 -43.04 -24.16 6.84
CA ASP A 380 -42.48 -22.90 7.35
C ASP A 380 -43.06 -22.48 8.71
N THR A 381 -42.36 -21.58 9.41
CA THR A 381 -42.84 -20.92 10.63
C THR A 381 -42.68 -19.41 10.50
N ALA A 382 -43.74 -18.66 10.79
CA ALA A 382 -43.71 -17.20 10.75
C ALA A 382 -44.36 -16.56 11.97
N LEU A 383 -43.75 -15.49 12.46
CA LEU A 383 -44.31 -14.54 13.42
C LEU A 383 -44.44 -13.18 12.73
N GLY A 384 -45.66 -12.64 12.65
CA GLY A 384 -45.92 -11.29 12.13
C GLY A 384 -45.39 -10.21 13.07
N GLY A 385 -45.75 -10.32 14.35
CA GLY A 385 -45.21 -9.43 15.38
C GLY A 385 -46.17 -8.27 15.69
N ASP A 386 -45.71 -7.03 15.70
CA ASP A 386 -46.53 -5.86 16.02
C ASP A 386 -46.92 -5.09 14.75
N GLY A 387 -48.21 -5.01 14.41
CA GLY A 387 -48.70 -4.20 13.28
C GLY A 387 -49.73 -4.96 12.44
N ASN A 388 -50.08 -4.48 11.26
CA ASN A 388 -51.06 -5.14 10.40
C ASN A 388 -50.33 -5.90 9.28
N ASP A 389 -50.10 -7.18 9.53
CA ASP A 389 -49.25 -8.00 8.66
C ASP A 389 -50.04 -8.71 7.56
N SER A 390 -49.37 -9.00 6.45
CA SER A 390 -49.88 -9.82 5.36
C SER A 390 -48.96 -11.01 5.16
N ILE A 391 -49.38 -12.21 5.58
CA ILE A 391 -48.51 -13.40 5.58
C ILE A 391 -49.12 -14.50 4.69
N SER A 392 -48.38 -14.89 3.66
CA SER A 392 -48.71 -16.03 2.78
C SER A 392 -47.80 -17.21 3.08
N GLY A 393 -48.38 -18.36 3.45
CA GLY A 393 -47.64 -19.62 3.60
C GLY A 393 -47.43 -20.40 2.31
N GLU A 394 -48.11 -20.01 1.21
CA GLU A 394 -48.04 -20.71 -0.08
C GLU A 394 -48.18 -22.24 0.02
N SER A 395 -47.12 -23.03 -0.21
CA SER A 395 -47.23 -24.51 -0.28
C SER A 395 -46.47 -25.26 0.80
N GLY A 396 -47.21 -25.91 1.71
CA GLY A 396 -46.67 -26.89 2.63
C GLY A 396 -47.48 -26.95 3.91
N SER A 397 -46.84 -27.27 5.04
CA SER A 397 -47.47 -27.38 6.35
C SER A 397 -47.00 -26.26 7.28
N ASP A 398 -47.57 -25.07 7.09
CA ASP A 398 -47.07 -23.84 7.69
C ASP A 398 -47.64 -23.59 9.09
N ASN A 399 -46.83 -22.97 9.94
CA ASN A 399 -47.22 -22.51 11.27
C ASN A 399 -47.06 -20.99 11.38
N ILE A 400 -48.16 -20.28 11.14
CA ILE A 400 -48.20 -18.81 11.08
C ILE A 400 -48.91 -18.26 12.32
N ASP A 401 -48.27 -17.32 13.01
CA ASP A 401 -48.86 -16.47 14.04
C ASP A 401 -48.77 -15.01 13.58
N GLY A 402 -49.91 -14.38 13.29
CA GLY A 402 -49.95 -12.98 12.85
C GLY A 402 -49.55 -11.98 13.94
N GLY A 403 -49.46 -12.38 15.21
CA GLY A 403 -49.06 -11.47 16.28
C GLY A 403 -50.17 -10.51 16.70
N THR A 404 -49.85 -9.22 16.77
CA THR A 404 -50.75 -8.16 17.25
C THR A 404 -51.15 -7.21 16.15
N GLY A 405 -52.44 -7.17 15.81
CA GLY A 405 -52.97 -6.19 14.88
C GLY A 405 -54.16 -6.71 14.11
N ASN A 406 -54.32 -6.25 12.86
CA ASN A 406 -55.33 -6.78 11.94
C ASN A 406 -54.65 -7.47 10.76
N ASP A 407 -54.29 -8.72 10.99
CA ASP A 407 -53.42 -9.49 10.10
C ASP A 407 -54.26 -10.23 9.04
N LEU A 408 -53.70 -10.41 7.85
CA LEU A 408 -54.35 -11.05 6.69
C LEU A 408 -53.77 -12.43 6.37
#